data_AF-A0A2E7JWC3-F1
#
_entry.id   AF-A0A2E7JWC3-F1
#
_cell.length_a   1.000
_cell.length_b   1.000
_cell.length_c   1.000
_cell.angle_alpha   90.00
_cell.angle_beta   90.00
_cell.angle_gamma   90.00
#
_symmetry.space_group_name_H-M   'P 1'
#
loop_
_entity.id
_entity.type
_entity.pdbx_description
1 polymer ?
#
loop_
_entity_poly.entity_id
_entity_poly.type
_entity_poly.pdbx_seq_one_letter_code
_entity_poly.pdbx_strand_id
1 'polypeptide(L)'
;MIDKNSEQYLKFEELWEGKTPKGVNINKKNSFRSRMKNSCHQEGLEFSKLNSFLVYSGLSKKLDDDTIIKNDIKVSNPPRRHLRNF
;
A
#
# COMPACT_ATOMS: atom_id res chain seq x y z
N MET A 1 -11.36 8.68 10.77
CA MET A 1 -10.19 9.59 10.69
C MET A 1 -8.95 8.79 11.05
N ILE A 2 -7.83 9.01 10.37
CA ILE A 2 -6.55 8.35 10.70
C ILE A 2 -6.05 8.90 12.03
N ASP A 3 -5.77 8.03 12.99
CA ASP A 3 -5.16 8.42 14.27
C ASP A 3 -3.67 8.71 14.07
N LYS A 4 -3.32 9.99 14.15
CA LYS A 4 -1.95 10.47 13.97
C LYS A 4 -1.01 10.11 15.13
N ASN A 5 -1.57 9.74 16.29
CA ASN A 5 -0.80 9.34 17.46
C ASN A 5 -0.59 7.82 17.51
N SER A 6 -1.22 7.08 16.59
CA SER A 6 -1.01 5.64 16.50
C SER A 6 0.45 5.32 16.16
N GLU A 7 0.99 4.27 16.78
CA GLU A 7 2.38 3.84 16.55
C GLU A 7 2.62 3.52 15.06
N GLN A 8 1.61 2.98 14.38
CA GLN A 8 1.67 2.67 12.96
C GLN A 8 1.79 3.93 12.10
N TYR A 9 1.04 5.00 12.42
CA TYR A 9 1.13 6.27 11.72
C TYR A 9 2.47 6.96 11.97
N LEU A 10 2.97 6.94 13.20
CA LEU A 10 4.28 7.50 13.54
C LEU A 10 5.40 6.81 12.76
N LYS A 11 5.40 5.47 12.72
CA LYS A 11 6.35 4.70 11.90
C LYS A 11 6.24 5.03 10.41
N PHE A 12 5.02 5.18 9.90
CA PHE A 12 4.79 5.60 8.52
C PHE A 12 5.39 6.98 8.25
N GLU A 13 5.17 7.96 9.13
CA GLU A 13 5.71 9.32 9.00
C GLU A 13 7.24 9.33 8.98
N GLU A 14 7.88 8.58 9.87
CA GLU A 14 9.34 8.44 9.90
C GLU A 14 9.87 7.89 8.56
N LEU A 15 9.24 6.84 8.03
CA LEU A 15 9.60 6.27 6.73
C LEU A 15 9.32 7.23 5.57
N TRP A 16 8.20 7.96 5.64
CA TRP A 16 7.77 8.92 4.62
C TRP A 16 8.70 10.13 4.51
N GLU A 17 9.29 10.53 5.62
CA GLU A 17 10.31 11.58 5.71
C GLU A 17 11.73 11.03 5.49
N GLY A 18 11.93 9.71 5.62
CA GLY A 18 13.23 9.07 5.56
C GLY A 18 14.07 9.32 6.82
N LYS A 19 13.42 9.52 7.97
CA LYS A 19 14.08 9.64 9.27
C LYS A 19 14.74 8.32 9.63
N THR A 20 16.00 8.41 10.04
CA THR A 20 16.79 7.30 10.57
C THR A 20 17.47 7.76 11.86
N PRO A 21 18.01 6.84 12.69
CA PRO A 21 18.75 7.24 13.89
C PRO A 21 19.94 8.18 13.61
N LYS A 22 20.47 8.17 12.39
CA LYS A 22 21.57 9.04 11.95
C LYS A 22 21.11 10.36 11.32
N GLY A 23 19.80 10.64 11.31
CA GLY A 23 19.20 11.79 10.64
C GLY A 23 18.37 11.42 9.41
N VAL A 24 18.08 12.43 8.58
CA VAL A 24 17.22 12.27 7.39
C VAL A 24 18.03 11.75 6.20
N ASN A 25 17.59 10.64 5.61
CA ASN A 25 18.21 10.03 4.44
C ASN A 25 17.28 10.12 3.21
N ILE A 26 17.71 10.90 2.23
CA ILE A 26 16.91 11.18 1.03
C ILE A 26 16.71 9.95 0.14
N ASN A 27 17.69 9.05 0.07
CA ASN A 27 17.59 7.82 -0.73
C ASN A 27 16.55 6.87 -0.14
N LYS A 28 16.52 6.73 1.19
CA LYS A 28 15.51 5.91 1.88
C LYS A 28 14.11 6.51 1.73
N LYS A 29 13.98 7.83 1.85
CA LYS A 29 12.73 8.56 1.58
C LYS A 29 12.21 8.27 0.17
N ASN A 30 13.06 8.45 -0.85
CA ASN A 30 12.69 8.26 -2.25
C ASN A 30 12.34 6.80 -2.55
N SER A 31 13.13 5.86 -2.04
CA SER A 31 12.86 4.42 -2.15
C SER A 31 11.53 4.02 -1.52
N PHE A 32 11.23 4.51 -0.31
CA PHE A 32 9.94 4.26 0.35
C PHE A 32 8.76 4.85 -0.44
N ARG A 33 8.85 6.11 -0.87
CA ARG A 33 7.80 6.75 -1.69
C ARG A 33 7.58 6.06 -3.03
N SER A 34 8.65 5.61 -3.68
CA SER A 34 8.55 4.85 -4.92
C SER A 34 7.81 3.52 -4.71
N ARG A 35 8.07 2.82 -3.60
CA ARG A 35 7.33 1.60 -3.25
C ARG A 35 5.85 1.90 -3.01
N MET A 36 5.54 2.91 -2.20
CA MET A 36 4.15 3.29 -1.94
C MET A 36 3.40 3.70 -3.20
N LYS A 37 4.04 4.44 -4.11
CA LYS A 37 3.46 4.77 -5.42
C LYS A 37 3.09 3.52 -6.21
N ASN A 38 3.98 2.54 -6.28
CA ASN A 38 3.72 1.28 -6.97
C ASN A 38 2.57 0.51 -6.31
N SER A 39 2.56 0.43 -4.98
CA SER A 39 1.49 -0.26 -4.24
C SER A 39 0.13 0.44 -4.40
N CYS A 40 0.07 1.78 -4.34
CA CYS A 40 -1.15 2.53 -4.64
C CYS A 40 -1.66 2.21 -6.05
N HIS A 41 -0.78 2.24 -7.05
CA HIS A 41 -1.16 1.92 -8.43
C HIS A 41 -1.65 0.47 -8.59
N GLN A 42 -1.02 -0.50 -7.90
CA GLN A 42 -1.46 -1.90 -7.89
C GLN A 42 -2.84 -2.08 -7.24
N GLU A 43 -3.28 -1.14 -6.43
CA GLU A 43 -4.61 -1.13 -5.82
C GLU A 43 -5.59 -0.21 -6.55
N GLY A 44 -5.19 0.40 -7.67
CA GLY A 44 -6.00 1.34 -8.42
C GLY A 44 -6.23 2.67 -7.69
N LEU A 45 -5.39 3.01 -6.72
CA LEU A 45 -5.44 4.25 -5.96
C LEU A 45 -4.48 5.29 -6.54
N GLU A 46 -4.90 6.54 -6.54
CA GLU A 46 -4.02 7.67 -6.84
C GLU A 46 -2.91 7.75 -5.79
N PHE A 47 -1.69 8.06 -6.22
CA PHE A 47 -0.59 8.26 -5.29
C PHE A 47 -0.75 9.56 -4.49
N SER A 48 -1.16 9.42 -3.23
CA SER A 48 -1.21 10.48 -2.23
C SER A 48 -0.64 9.97 -0.92
N LYS A 49 -0.28 10.86 0.01
CA LYS A 49 0.22 10.46 1.34
C LYS A 49 -0.84 9.66 2.11
N LEU A 50 -2.11 10.08 2.01
CA LEU A 50 -3.22 9.41 2.67
C LEU A 50 -3.44 8.00 2.09
N ASN A 51 -3.48 7.85 0.76
CA ASN A 51 -3.62 6.54 0.13
C ASN A 51 -2.40 5.65 0.41
N SER A 52 -1.20 6.23 0.42
CA SER A 52 0.02 5.51 0.79
C SER A 52 -0.04 4.99 2.22
N PHE A 53 -0.59 5.79 3.14
CA PHE A 53 -0.81 5.33 4.51
C PHE A 53 -1.81 4.17 4.56
N LEU A 54 -2.95 4.28 3.88
CA LEU A 54 -3.96 3.22 3.85
C LEU A 54 -3.39 1.90 3.32
N VAL A 55 -2.58 1.98 2.25
CA VAL A 55 -1.84 0.85 1.67
C VAL A 55 -0.81 0.28 2.64
N TYR A 56 0.02 1.15 3.23
CA TYR A 56 0.99 0.75 4.24
C TYR A 56 0.35 0.08 5.45
N SER A 57 -0.83 0.56 5.87
CA SER A 57 -1.55 0.05 7.02
C SER A 57 -2.40 -1.18 6.74
N GLY A 58 -2.49 -1.62 5.48
CA GLY A 58 -3.38 -2.71 5.05
C GLY A 58 -4.87 -2.38 5.18
N LEU A 59 -5.21 -1.08 5.24
CA LEU A 59 -6.58 -0.57 5.34
C LEU A 59 -7.16 -0.18 3.98
N SER A 60 -6.32 -0.08 2.95
CA SER A 60 -6.78 0.07 1.59
C SER A 60 -7.42 -1.24 1.12
N LYS A 61 -8.65 -1.11 0.63
CA LYS A 61 -9.55 -2.09 0.01
C LYS A 61 -9.17 -3.59 0.13
N LYS A 62 -10.10 -4.39 0.67
CA LYS A 62 -10.08 -5.85 0.48
C LYS A 62 -9.99 -6.15 -1.02
N LEU A 63 -9.09 -7.07 -1.36
CA LEU A 63 -9.08 -7.72 -2.66
C LEU A 63 -10.44 -8.39 -2.90
N ASP A 64 -10.83 -8.47 -4.17
CA ASP A 64 -12.01 -9.25 -4.58
C ASP A 64 -11.87 -10.69 -4.05
N ASP A 65 -12.97 -11.36 -3.71
CA ASP A 65 -12.93 -12.72 -3.12
C ASP A 65 -12.22 -13.72 -4.07
N ASP A 66 -12.18 -13.41 -5.37
CA ASP A 66 -11.51 -14.16 -6.43
C ASP A 66 -9.99 -13.89 -6.54
N THR A 67 -9.41 -13.05 -5.67
CA THR A 67 -8.00 -12.63 -5.74
C THR A 67 -7.21 -13.05 -4.50
N ILE A 68 -6.18 -13.85 -4.71
CA ILE A 68 -5.30 -14.37 -3.65
C ILE A 68 -3.91 -13.72 -3.80
N ILE A 69 -3.31 -13.32 -2.68
CA ILE A 69 -1.89 -12.90 -2.64
C ILE A 69 -1.03 -14.14 -2.39
N LYS A 70 -0.12 -14.46 -3.32
CA LYS A 70 0.88 -15.52 -3.15
C LYS A 70 2.27 -14.93 -3.41
N ASN A 71 3.12 -14.89 -2.38
CA ASN A 71 4.49 -14.36 -2.46
C ASN A 71 4.57 -12.95 -3.08
N ASP A 72 3.77 -12.00 -2.58
CA ASP A 72 3.66 -10.62 -3.07
C ASP A 72 3.11 -10.45 -4.50
N ILE A 73 2.69 -11.53 -5.17
CA ILE A 73 2.05 -11.50 -6.48
C ILE A 73 0.53 -11.59 -6.28
N LYS A 74 -0.20 -10.61 -6.81
CA LYS A 74 -1.67 -10.65 -6.88
C LYS A 74 -2.08 -11.60 -8.00
N VAL A 75 -2.71 -12.72 -7.64
CA VAL A 75 -3.24 -13.70 -8.59
C VAL A 75 -4.77 -13.66 -8.52
N SER A 76 -5.40 -13.17 -9.59
CA SER A 76 -6.86 -13.25 -9.75
C SER A 76 -7.21 -14.51 -10.53
N ASN A 77 -8.09 -15.34 -10.00
CA ASN A 77 -8.68 -16.47 -10.73
C ASN A 77 -10.13 -16.12 -11.09
N PRO A 78 -10.36 -15.33 -12.15
CA PRO A 78 -11.74 -15.03 -12.53
C PRO A 78 -12.50 -16.32 -12.87
N PRO A 79 -13.81 -16.40 -12.56
CA PRO A 79 -14.64 -17.52 -12.96
C PRO A 79 -14.57 -17.71 -14.47
N ARG A 80 -14.55 -18.98 -14.91
CA ARG A 80 -14.51 -19.35 -16.33
C ARG A 80 -15.62 -18.59 -17.07
N ARG A 81 -15.33 -18.14 -18.29
CA ARG A 81 -16.23 -17.25 -19.08
C ARG A 81 -17.69 -17.72 -19.15
N HIS A 82 -17.94 -19.04 -19.14
CA HIS A 82 -19.29 -19.62 -19.18
C HIS A 82 -20.02 -19.69 -17.82
N LEU A 83 -19.34 -19.41 -16.71
CA LEU A 83 -19.90 -19.35 -15.35
C LEU A 83 -20.19 -17.90 -14.90
N ARG A 84 -19.92 -16.92 -15.76
CA ARG A 84 -20.30 -15.52 -15.49
C ARG A 84 -21.78 -15.38 -15.83
N ASN A 85 -22.64 -15.35 -14.81
CA ASN A 85 -24.06 -15.02 -14.97
C ASN A 85 -24.15 -13.53 -15.36
N PHE A 86 -24.65 -13.26 -16.58
CA PHE A 86 -24.92 -11.90 -17.05
C PHE A 86 -26.21 -11.37 -16.43
#